data_AF-A0A330LPV8-F1
#
_entry.id   AF-A0A330LPV8-F1
#
_cell.length_a   1.000
_cell.length_b   1.000
_cell.length_c   1.000
_cell.angle_alpha   90.00
_cell.angle_beta   90.00
_cell.angle_gamma   90.00
#
_symmetry.space_group_name_H-M   'P 1'
#
loop_
_entity.id
_entity.type
_entity.pdbx_description
1 polymer ?
#
loop_
_entity_poly.entity_id
_entity_poly.type
_entity_poly.pdbx_seq_one_letter_code
_entity_poly.pdbx_strand_id
1 'polypeptide(L)'
;MGVVMQKWKVLLENGHSCFSSKFWQDAEVCYQHAVAQIKLEWEDKPENEELLMAWISAQHNLAAVYEEQGHHYTALRYLTMPHQWMMSLLRGEKASYALKALATQAVKVTLMPLLDFSHRHPICDSCFDALQVSPEWLEDPHPTMH
;
A
#
# COMPACT_ATOMS: atom_id res chain seq x y z
N MET A 1 -27.79 -4.86 18.41
CA MET A 1 -27.41 -4.02 17.26
C MET A 1 -26.38 -4.79 16.47
N GLY A 2 -26.71 -5.26 15.27
CA GLY A 2 -25.74 -5.93 14.41
C GLY A 2 -24.70 -4.93 13.93
N VAL A 3 -23.42 -5.26 14.03
CA VAL A 3 -22.36 -4.46 13.44
C VAL A 3 -22.60 -4.49 11.93
N VAL A 4 -22.97 -3.36 11.33
CA VAL A 4 -23.00 -3.23 9.87
C VAL A 4 -21.55 -3.29 9.41
N MET A 5 -21.13 -4.45 8.92
CA MET A 5 -19.79 -4.64 8.40
C MET A 5 -19.62 -3.77 7.15
N GLN A 6 -18.58 -2.95 7.13
CA GLN A 6 -18.27 -2.09 5.98
C GLN A 6 -17.99 -2.97 4.75
N LYS A 7 -18.51 -2.57 3.58
CA LYS A 7 -18.43 -3.36 2.35
C LYS A 7 -16.99 -3.70 1.96
N TRP A 8 -16.07 -2.76 2.12
CA TRP A 8 -14.66 -2.98 1.82
C TRP A 8 -14.01 -4.02 2.74
N LYS A 9 -14.45 -4.16 4.00
CA LYS A 9 -13.94 -5.19 4.93
C LYS A 9 -14.29 -6.59 4.43
N VAL A 10 -15.55 -6.81 4.05
CA VAL A 10 -16.00 -8.08 3.45
C VAL A 10 -15.19 -8.40 2.20
N LEU A 11 -14.94 -7.40 1.34
CA LEU A 11 -14.16 -7.59 0.12
C LEU A 11 -12.70 -7.95 0.42
N LEU A 12 -12.07 -7.33 1.43
CA LEU A 12 -10.72 -7.70 1.85
C LEU A 12 -10.68 -9.14 2.37
N GLU A 13 -11.61 -9.54 3.24
CA GLU A 13 -11.71 -10.90 3.80
C GLU A 13 -11.91 -11.97 2.72
N ASN A 14 -12.79 -11.70 1.75
CA ASN A 14 -12.99 -12.57 0.59
C ASN A 14 -11.72 -12.64 -0.27
N GLY A 15 -11.06 -11.51 -0.51
CA GLY A 15 -9.80 -11.46 -1.21
C GLY A 15 -8.72 -12.29 -0.54
N HIS A 16 -8.58 -12.22 0.79
CA HIS A 16 -7.64 -13.05 1.56
C HIS A 16 -7.95 -14.54 1.45
N SER A 17 -9.23 -14.91 1.43
CA SER A 17 -9.68 -16.29 1.26
C SER A 17 -9.34 -16.82 -0.14
N CYS A 18 -9.59 -16.03 -1.18
CA CYS A 18 -9.20 -16.35 -2.56
C CYS A 18 -7.69 -16.44 -2.72
N PHE A 19 -6.93 -15.50 -2.16
CA PHE A 19 -5.47 -15.48 -2.19
C PHE A 19 -4.89 -16.74 -1.54
N SER A 20 -5.36 -17.09 -0.35
CA SER A 20 -4.92 -18.30 0.37
C SER A 20 -5.22 -19.58 -0.42
N SER A 21 -6.29 -19.57 -1.21
CA SER A 21 -6.71 -20.67 -2.09
C SER A 21 -6.04 -20.64 -3.46
N LYS A 22 -5.14 -19.68 -3.72
CA LYS A 22 -4.47 -19.44 -5.02
C LYS A 22 -5.42 -19.09 -6.17
N PHE A 23 -6.62 -18.60 -5.86
CA PHE A 23 -7.55 -18.05 -6.84
C PHE A 23 -7.21 -16.59 -7.09
N TRP A 24 -6.11 -16.37 -7.82
CA TRP A 24 -5.49 -15.05 -7.98
C TRP A 24 -6.39 -14.02 -8.62
N GLN A 25 -7.13 -14.40 -9.67
CA GLN A 25 -8.05 -13.49 -10.35
C GLN A 25 -9.19 -13.05 -9.44
N ASP A 26 -9.76 -13.96 -8.64
CA ASP A 26 -10.83 -13.62 -7.70
C ASP A 26 -10.31 -12.73 -6.56
N ALA A 27 -9.10 -13.01 -6.06
CA ALA A 27 -8.44 -12.18 -5.06
C ALA A 27 -8.20 -10.76 -5.58
N GLU A 28 -7.69 -10.63 -6.81
CA GLU A 28 -7.49 -9.36 -7.49
C GLU A 28 -8.78 -8.55 -7.57
N VAL A 29 -9.87 -9.15 -8.08
CA VAL A 29 -11.17 -8.50 -8.22
C VAL A 29 -11.69 -8.02 -6.87
N CYS A 30 -11.58 -8.85 -5.83
CA CYS A 30 -11.97 -8.49 -4.47
C CYS A 30 -11.19 -7.26 -3.96
N TYR A 31 -9.87 -7.26 -4.11
CA TYR A 31 -9.04 -6.14 -3.66
C TYR A 31 -9.26 -4.87 -4.48
N GLN A 32 -9.42 -4.96 -5.80
CA GLN A 32 -9.73 -3.80 -6.64
C GLN A 32 -11.08 -3.18 -6.26
N HIS A 33 -12.10 -4.00 -6.01
CA HIS A 33 -13.39 -3.51 -5.53
C HIS A 33 -13.29 -2.90 -4.12
N ALA A 34 -12.50 -3.49 -3.22
CA ALA A 34 -12.25 -2.90 -1.90
C ALA A 34 -11.62 -1.51 -2.03
N VAL A 35 -10.60 -1.36 -2.89
CA VAL A 35 -9.96 -0.07 -3.18
C VAL A 35 -10.97 0.96 -3.67
N ALA A 36 -11.86 0.59 -4.59
CA ALA A 36 -12.89 1.49 -5.10
C ALA A 36 -13.85 1.94 -3.98
N GLN A 37 -14.32 1.02 -3.14
CA GLN A 37 -15.19 1.36 -2.01
C GLN A 37 -14.49 2.25 -0.98
N ILE A 38 -13.23 1.96 -0.64
CA ILE A 38 -12.45 2.75 0.32
C ILE A 38 -12.26 4.18 -0.19
N LYS A 39 -11.94 4.35 -1.49
CA LYS A 39 -11.79 5.68 -2.10
C LYS A 39 -13.09 6.49 -2.04
N LEU A 40 -14.23 5.86 -2.33
CA LEU A 40 -15.54 6.51 -2.22
C LEU A 40 -15.82 6.94 -0.77
N GLU A 41 -15.57 6.08 0.22
CA GLU A 41 -15.77 6.45 1.63
C GLU A 41 -14.80 7.53 2.12
N TRP A 42 -13.59 7.59 1.53
CA TRP A 42 -12.57 8.58 1.87
C TRP A 42 -12.97 10.00 1.43
N GLU A 43 -13.68 10.16 0.31
CA GLU A 43 -14.11 11.48 -0.19
C GLU A 43 -14.93 12.25 0.85
N ASP A 44 -15.78 11.54 1.60
CA ASP A 44 -16.62 12.12 2.66
C ASP A 44 -15.90 12.22 4.01
N LYS A 45 -14.80 11.48 4.20
CA LYS A 45 -14.07 11.36 5.46
C LYS A 45 -12.56 11.45 5.23
N PRO A 46 -12.07 12.58 4.68
CA PRO A 46 -10.63 12.79 4.58
C PRO A 46 -10.05 12.73 6.00
N GLU A 47 -8.85 12.17 6.15
CA GLU A 47 -8.16 11.99 7.44
C GLU A 47 -8.67 10.81 8.29
N ASN A 48 -9.52 9.93 7.76
CA ASN A 48 -9.88 8.70 8.46
C ASN A 48 -8.74 7.67 8.42
N GLU A 49 -7.98 7.54 9.51
CA GLU A 49 -6.85 6.61 9.59
C GLU A 49 -7.18 5.17 9.15
N GLU A 50 -8.33 4.63 9.56
CA GLU A 50 -8.73 3.26 9.21
C GLU A 50 -8.87 3.08 7.70
N LEU A 51 -9.51 4.03 7.01
CA LEU A 51 -9.65 4.00 5.56
C LEU A 51 -8.28 4.14 4.86
N LEU A 52 -7.36 4.94 5.40
CA LEU A 52 -6.01 5.09 4.82
C LEU A 52 -5.26 3.77 4.89
N MET A 53 -5.26 3.16 6.08
CA MET A 53 -4.57 1.91 6.32
C MET A 53 -5.22 0.75 5.56
N ALA A 54 -6.55 0.74 5.42
CA ALA A 54 -7.26 -0.21 4.58
C ALA A 54 -6.86 -0.06 3.11
N TRP A 55 -6.74 1.17 2.61
CA TRP A 55 -6.31 1.42 1.24
C TRP A 55 -4.87 0.94 1.00
N ILE A 56 -3.93 1.26 1.89
CA ILE A 56 -2.54 0.80 1.83
C ILE A 56 -2.47 -0.73 1.83
N SER A 57 -3.19 -1.38 2.76
CA SER A 57 -3.26 -2.83 2.85
C SER A 57 -3.80 -3.45 1.55
N ALA A 58 -4.86 -2.89 0.97
CA ALA A 58 -5.40 -3.36 -0.30
C ALA A 58 -4.40 -3.22 -1.45
N GLN A 59 -3.61 -2.14 -1.51
CA GLN A 59 -2.54 -2.00 -2.50
C GLN A 59 -1.45 -3.07 -2.29
N HIS A 60 -1.01 -3.31 -1.05
CA HIS A 60 -0.02 -4.34 -0.76
C HIS A 60 -0.52 -5.76 -1.09
N ASN A 61 -1.80 -6.04 -0.84
CA ASN A 61 -2.40 -7.33 -1.21
C ASN A 61 -2.47 -7.51 -2.73
N LEU A 62 -2.78 -6.45 -3.49
CA LEU A 62 -2.68 -6.47 -4.95
C LEU A 62 -1.24 -6.71 -5.41
N ALA A 63 -0.27 -6.07 -4.77
CA ALA A 63 1.13 -6.33 -5.07
C ALA A 63 1.49 -7.81 -4.88
N ALA A 64 1.07 -8.43 -3.77
CA ALA A 64 1.29 -9.85 -3.51
C ALA A 64 0.61 -10.75 -4.57
N VAL A 65 -0.63 -10.45 -4.99
CA VAL A 65 -1.32 -11.20 -6.07
C VAL A 65 -0.52 -11.18 -7.37
N TYR A 66 0.01 -10.01 -7.76
CA TYR A 66 0.80 -9.89 -8.97
C TYR A 66 2.19 -10.51 -8.82
N GLU A 67 2.78 -10.44 -7.64
CA GLU A 67 4.07 -11.04 -7.33
C GLU A 67 4.03 -12.57 -7.43
N GLU A 68 3.01 -13.23 -6.85
CA GLU A 68 2.80 -14.68 -6.95
C GLU A 68 2.63 -15.19 -8.38
N GLN A 69 2.23 -14.31 -9.30
CA GLN A 69 2.07 -14.61 -10.73
C GLN A 69 3.30 -14.23 -11.57
N GLY A 70 4.39 -13.76 -10.95
CA GLY A 70 5.61 -13.34 -11.65
C GLY A 70 5.51 -11.97 -12.32
N HIS A 71 4.45 -11.20 -12.07
CA HIS A 71 4.22 -9.87 -12.64
C HIS A 71 4.88 -8.78 -11.80
N HIS A 72 6.21 -8.88 -11.63
CA HIS A 72 6.96 -8.07 -10.66
C HIS A 72 6.86 -6.56 -10.89
N TYR A 73 6.82 -6.10 -12.16
CA TYR A 73 6.64 -4.68 -12.46
C TYR A 73 5.29 -4.14 -11.97
N THR A 74 4.22 -4.93 -12.15
CA THR A 74 2.88 -4.56 -11.67
C THR A 74 2.84 -4.58 -10.14
N ALA A 75 3.44 -5.60 -9.52
CA ALA A 75 3.56 -5.68 -8.07
C ALA A 75 4.27 -4.45 -7.48
N LEU A 76 5.43 -4.08 -8.06
CA LEU A 76 6.17 -2.90 -7.65
C LEU A 76 5.32 -1.63 -7.74
N ARG A 77 4.57 -1.43 -8.83
CA ARG A 77 3.67 -0.27 -8.98
C ARG A 77 2.65 -0.17 -7.86
N TYR A 78 2.08 -1.30 -7.44
CA TYR A 78 1.12 -1.34 -6.33
C TYR A 78 1.76 -1.02 -4.98
N LEU A 79 3.01 -1.42 -4.73
CA LEU A 79 3.75 -1.00 -3.53
C LEU A 79 4.15 0.48 -3.57
N THR A 80 4.46 0.99 -4.76
CA THR A 80 4.99 2.35 -4.97
C THR A 80 3.92 3.42 -4.80
N MET A 81 2.73 3.16 -5.34
CA MET A 81 1.60 4.09 -5.32
C MET A 81 1.29 4.68 -3.93
N PRO A 82 1.10 3.86 -2.87
CA PRO A 82 0.82 4.40 -1.55
C PRO A 82 1.99 5.21 -0.99
N HIS A 83 3.23 4.74 -1.18
CA HIS A 83 4.41 5.46 -0.71
C HIS A 83 4.55 6.85 -1.34
N GLN A 84 4.46 6.93 -2.68
CA GLN A 84 4.53 8.20 -3.41
C GLN A 84 3.42 9.17 -3.00
N TRP A 85 2.21 8.65 -2.78
CA TRP A 85 1.12 9.48 -2.31
C TRP A 85 1.40 10.05 -0.92
N MET A 86 1.89 9.24 0.03
CA MET A 86 2.27 9.73 1.36
C MET A 86 3.35 10.82 1.27
N MET A 87 4.38 10.59 0.47
CA MET A 87 5.44 11.58 0.25
C MET A 87 4.92 12.86 -0.39
N SER A 88 3.93 12.78 -1.29
CA SER A 88 3.28 13.95 -1.88
C SER A 88 2.48 14.76 -0.86
N LEU A 89 1.80 14.09 0.10
CA LEU A 89 1.05 14.75 1.17
C LEU A 89 1.99 15.50 2.12
N LEU A 90 3.15 14.90 2.45
CA LEU A 90 4.15 15.53 3.32
C LEU A 90 4.78 16.77 2.67
N ARG A 91 5.09 16.71 1.38
CA ARG A 91 5.64 17.85 0.62
C ARG A 91 4.59 18.91 0.28
N GLY A 92 3.31 18.55 0.22
CA GLY A 92 2.24 19.45 -0.19
C GLY A 92 1.95 20.52 0.86
N GLU A 93 1.92 21.80 0.45
CA GLU A 93 1.54 22.91 1.34
C GLU A 93 0.05 22.89 1.70
N LYS A 94 -0.80 22.29 0.85
CA LYS A 94 -2.26 22.27 0.99
C LYS A 94 -2.81 21.15 1.86
N ALA A 95 -1.98 20.16 2.23
CA ALA A 95 -2.42 19.07 3.09
C ALA A 95 -2.57 19.57 4.54
N SER A 96 -3.65 19.18 5.20
CA SER A 96 -3.89 19.52 6.61
C SER A 96 -2.81 18.92 7.51
N TYR A 97 -2.63 19.49 8.70
CA TYR A 97 -1.69 18.97 9.68
C TYR A 97 -2.03 17.52 10.09
N ALA A 98 -3.31 17.22 10.28
CA ALA A 98 -3.77 15.88 10.61
C ALA A 98 -3.45 14.88 9.50
N LEU A 99 -3.68 15.24 8.23
CA LEU A 99 -3.35 14.38 7.10
C LEU A 99 -1.84 14.16 6.96
N LYS A 100 -1.02 15.18 7.25
CA LYS A 100 0.45 15.05 7.29
C LYS A 100 0.94 14.16 8.42
N ALA A 101 0.30 14.21 9.59
CA ALA A 101 0.61 13.32 10.70
C ALA A 101 0.31 11.85 10.34
N LEU A 102 -0.86 11.60 9.74
CA LEU A 102 -1.21 10.27 9.20
C LEU A 102 -0.22 9.80 8.14
N ALA A 103 0.14 10.68 7.19
CA ALA A 103 1.11 10.37 6.16
C ALA A 103 2.48 10.02 6.74
N THR A 104 2.95 10.76 7.75
CA THR A 104 4.21 10.47 8.45
C THR A 104 4.22 9.06 9.03
N GLN A 105 3.13 8.65 9.69
CA GLN A 105 3.01 7.32 10.25
C GLN A 105 2.96 6.23 9.16
N ALA A 106 2.24 6.50 8.07
CA ALA A 106 2.07 5.57 6.95
C ALA A 106 3.32 5.41 6.07
N VAL A 107 4.24 6.39 6.03
CA VAL A 107 5.49 6.28 5.25
C VAL A 107 6.29 5.05 5.65
N LYS A 108 6.45 4.77 6.95
CA LYS A 108 7.18 3.59 7.42
C LYS A 108 6.51 2.29 6.95
N VAL A 109 5.18 2.24 6.99
CA VAL A 109 4.38 1.06 6.59
C VAL A 109 4.52 0.78 5.09
N THR A 110 4.60 1.83 4.28
CA THR A 110 4.70 1.72 2.81
C THR A 110 6.14 1.51 2.35
N LEU A 111 7.12 2.02 3.08
CA LEU A 111 8.53 1.89 2.73
C LEU A 111 9.07 0.47 2.92
N MET A 112 8.76 -0.20 4.04
CA MET A 112 9.33 -1.51 4.34
C MET A 112 9.03 -2.55 3.24
N PRO A 113 7.78 -2.72 2.76
CA PRO A 113 7.50 -3.67 1.68
C PRO A 113 8.18 -3.32 0.35
N LEU A 114 8.42 -2.04 0.07
CA LEU A 114 9.17 -1.61 -1.12
C LEU A 114 10.65 -2.04 -1.04
N LEU A 115 11.28 -1.82 0.11
CA LEU A 115 12.67 -2.24 0.34
C LEU A 115 12.78 -3.77 0.26
N ASP A 116 11.89 -4.49 0.95
CA ASP A 116 11.83 -5.96 0.93
C ASP A 116 11.60 -6.52 -0.49
N PHE A 117 10.78 -5.83 -1.30
CA PHE A 117 10.57 -6.21 -2.69
C PHE A 117 11.85 -5.98 -3.53
N SER A 118 12.52 -4.84 -3.35
CA SER A 118 13.74 -4.50 -4.09
C SER A 118 14.92 -5.43 -3.81
N HIS A 119 14.99 -6.00 -2.61
CA HIS A 119 16.03 -6.99 -2.27
C HIS A 119 15.76 -8.36 -2.91
N ARG A 120 14.50 -8.72 -3.13
CA ARG A 120 14.10 -10.02 -3.68
C ARG A 120 14.06 -10.04 -5.21
N HIS A 121 13.81 -8.88 -5.81
CA HIS A 121 13.67 -8.72 -7.26
C HIS A 121 14.62 -7.63 -7.73
N PRO A 122 15.62 -7.93 -8.59
CA PRO A 122 16.48 -6.88 -9.14
C PRO A 122 15.65 -5.88 -9.92
N ILE A 123 15.48 -4.69 -9.35
CA ILE A 123 14.80 -3.55 -9.96
C ILE A 123 15.83 -2.80 -10.80
N CYS A 124 15.47 -2.39 -12.02
CA CYS A 124 16.38 -1.59 -12.84
C CYS A 124 16.61 -0.20 -12.20
N ASP A 125 17.81 0.39 -12.32
CA ASP A 125 18.11 1.68 -11.67
C ASP A 125 17.09 2.77 -12.02
N SER A 126 16.65 2.85 -13.28
CA SER A 126 15.61 3.79 -13.70
C SER A 126 14.21 3.46 -13.14
N CYS A 127 13.93 2.18 -12.89
CA CYS A 127 12.72 1.70 -12.24
C CYS A 127 12.74 2.06 -10.75
N PHE A 128 13.92 2.06 -10.14
CA PHE A 128 14.16 2.48 -8.77
C PHE A 128 14.06 4.00 -8.62
N ASP A 129 14.67 4.77 -9.51
CA ASP A 129 14.56 6.24 -9.55
C ASP A 129 13.11 6.70 -9.69
N ALA A 130 12.32 5.97 -10.48
CA ALA A 130 10.89 6.22 -10.65
C ALA A 130 10.09 6.05 -9.35
N LEU A 131 10.63 5.36 -8.33
CA LEU A 131 10.02 5.23 -7.02
C LEU A 131 10.07 6.54 -6.23
N GLN A 132 10.97 7.48 -6.59
CA GLN A 132 11.27 8.69 -5.81
C GLN A 132 11.61 8.38 -4.34
N VAL A 133 12.21 7.20 -4.12
CA VAL A 133 12.70 6.74 -2.83
C VAL A 133 14.15 7.21 -2.70
N SER A 134 14.53 7.76 -1.54
CA SER A 134 15.92 8.20 -1.33
C SER A 134 16.86 6.98 -1.37
N PRO A 135 17.96 7.01 -2.16
CA PRO A 135 18.96 5.94 -2.15
C PRO A 135 19.54 5.66 -0.75
N GLU A 136 19.63 6.70 0.09
CA GLU A 136 20.09 6.62 1.49
C GLU A 136 19.23 5.69 2.37
N TRP A 137 18.01 5.38 1.96
CA TRP A 137 17.11 4.49 2.71
C TRP A 137 17.36 3.00 2.42
N LEU A 138 18.12 2.70 1.37
CA LEU A 138 18.63 1.36 1.06
C LEU A 138 19.99 1.09 1.68
N GLU A 139 20.71 2.15 2.07
CA GLU A 139 21.95 2.01 2.84
C GLU A 139 21.57 1.63 4.27
N ASP A 140 21.41 0.33 4.50
CA ASP A 140 21.28 -0.23 5.84
C ASP A 140 22.63 -0.05 6.57
N PRO A 141 22.66 0.63 7.73
CA PRO A 141 23.37 0.08 8.84
C PRO A 141 22.31 -0.30 9.86
N HIS A 142 22.26 -1.59 10.18
CA HIS A 142 21.53 -2.13 11.33
C HIS A 142 21.34 -1.09 12.43
N PRO A 143 20.11 -0.84 12.92
CA PRO A 143 19.94 -0.09 14.15
C PRO A 143 20.50 -0.98 15.26
N THR A 144 21.75 -0.73 15.65
CA THR A 144 22.30 -1.22 16.90
C THR A 144 21.35 -0.77 17.99
N MET A 145 20.71 -1.74 18.65
CA MET A 145 20.02 -1.49 19.90
C MET A 145 21.01 -0.90 20.90
N HIS A 146 20.73 0.32 21.35
CA HIS A 146 21.23 0.87 22.60
C HIS A 146 20.08 1.49 23.38
#